data_AF-A0A359CIN3-F1
#
_entry.id   AF-A0A359CIN3-F1
#
_cell.length_a   1.000
_cell.length_b   1.000
_cell.length_c   1.000
_cell.angle_alpha   90.00
_cell.angle_beta   90.00
_cell.angle_gamma   90.00
#
_symmetry.space_group_name_H-M   'P 1'
#
loop_
_entity.id
_entity.type
_entity.pdbx_description
1 polymer ?
#
loop_
_entity_poly.entity_id
_entity_poly.type
_entity_poly.pdbx_seq_one_letter_code
_entity_poly.pdbx_strand_id
1 'polypeptide(L)'
;MCLSAGYSQSSIVPVDLTCEYRTDPVGLDVPRPRLGWVLKAADDTRHGQRQSAYRIFVSHSRASVDKNTGDMWDSDWIASDEMQQIEYKGKPLQSDRTYFWKVAVKDEKGVASLFSKTAQWSTGLFTQEEWTARWIGASEVYDPAQGDNKMYDPWFRKSFNLKKKPARSTLFVASVGYHEVYVNGRKIDHPVLEPAVTDHTKRARYLAYDIAPALQPGKNVIGLWLGMSWSIYAPYVTSDKPRTPIVVAQADIYNTNGERMMRIATDESWKTHPSPNKLNGNWGFGVGGYGGEIWDANKEIKNWNTISLDDRDWKKAIVYHPRLTLSAQQVETNRLYEVPPAGVEKRSDGSYKVDMGVNFAGWVQIAVKGNPGDTVRFLFSEREQEEMTFGLQSAYVLDQSGKGVFRNRFNYGSGRWITIRGVSSAPALNDIEGWMIRTAFDDAATFECSDPLQNWIYSTVKWTFENLSLGGYVVDCPQRERFGYGGDAHATSETGMFNYKMGAFYTKWLEDWRDVQGTEPMTGNMNDTAWARK
;
A
#
# COMPACT_ATOMS: atom_id res chain seq x y z
N MET A 1 -56.39 -27.07 -17.10
CA MET A 1 -55.48 -25.95 -17.43
C MET A 1 -54.97 -25.35 -16.12
N CYS A 2 -53.80 -25.77 -15.66
CA CYS A 2 -53.12 -25.10 -14.55
C CYS A 2 -52.30 -23.96 -15.14
N LEU A 3 -52.75 -22.72 -14.93
CA LEU A 3 -51.95 -21.53 -15.17
C LEU A 3 -50.80 -21.55 -14.16
N SER A 4 -49.59 -21.88 -14.63
CA SER A 4 -48.38 -21.55 -13.89
C SER A 4 -48.33 -20.03 -13.79
N ALA A 5 -48.58 -19.49 -12.60
CA ALA A 5 -48.27 -18.10 -12.30
C ALA A 5 -46.76 -17.93 -12.48
N GLY A 6 -46.35 -17.42 -13.63
CA GLY A 6 -44.97 -17.07 -13.90
C GLY A 6 -44.59 -15.99 -12.89
N TYR A 7 -43.73 -16.35 -11.93
CA TYR A 7 -43.09 -15.34 -11.08
C TYR A 7 -42.35 -14.40 -12.03
N SER A 8 -42.82 -13.16 -12.14
CA SER A 8 -42.10 -12.14 -12.89
C SER A 8 -40.72 -12.01 -12.29
N GLN A 9 -39.68 -12.22 -13.09
CA GLN A 9 -38.30 -11.99 -12.68
C GLN A 9 -38.06 -10.48 -12.64
N SER A 10 -37.33 -10.01 -11.62
CA SER A 10 -36.95 -8.60 -11.51
C SER A 10 -36.16 -8.16 -12.75
N SER A 11 -36.37 -6.93 -13.20
CA SER A 11 -35.67 -6.36 -14.36
C SER A 11 -34.19 -6.03 -14.10
N ILE A 12 -33.76 -6.08 -12.83
CA ILE A 12 -32.42 -5.72 -12.37
C ILE A 12 -31.91 -6.67 -11.29
N VAL A 13 -30.59 -6.78 -11.16
CA VAL A 13 -29.91 -7.49 -10.08
C VAL A 13 -28.74 -6.65 -9.53
N PRO A 14 -28.49 -6.64 -8.22
CA PRO A 14 -27.36 -5.93 -7.65
C PRO A 14 -26.05 -6.70 -7.84
N VAL A 15 -25.01 -6.01 -8.30
CA VAL A 15 -23.67 -6.53 -8.57
C VAL A 15 -22.59 -5.55 -8.08
N ASP A 16 -21.32 -5.95 -8.18
CA ASP A 16 -20.14 -5.15 -7.82
C ASP A 16 -20.26 -4.44 -6.46
N LEU A 17 -20.48 -5.26 -5.43
CA LEU A 17 -20.63 -4.84 -4.05
C LEU A 17 -19.32 -4.23 -3.54
N THR A 18 -19.45 -3.11 -2.84
CA THR A 18 -18.34 -2.41 -2.18
C THR A 18 -18.68 -2.08 -0.73
N CYS A 19 -17.65 -2.01 0.10
CA CYS A 19 -17.69 -1.53 1.47
C CYS A 19 -16.59 -0.46 1.59
N GLU A 20 -16.93 0.76 2.01
CA GLU A 20 -16.00 1.90 1.99
C GLU A 20 -15.29 2.04 0.63
N TYR A 21 -16.07 1.95 -0.46
CA TYR A 21 -15.64 1.99 -1.88
C TYR A 21 -14.75 0.85 -2.36
N ARG A 22 -14.42 -0.12 -1.50
CA ARG A 22 -13.50 -1.20 -1.80
C ARG A 22 -14.23 -2.54 -1.89
N THR A 23 -13.72 -3.43 -2.74
CA THR A 23 -14.16 -4.83 -2.80
C THR A 23 -13.52 -5.62 -1.67
N ASP A 24 -14.34 -6.29 -0.87
CA ASP A 24 -13.93 -7.15 0.25
C ASP A 24 -12.78 -6.58 1.13
N PRO A 25 -12.90 -5.34 1.64
CA PRO A 25 -11.80 -4.67 2.35
C PRO A 25 -11.45 -5.39 3.66
N VAL A 26 -10.18 -5.33 4.00
CA VAL A 26 -9.61 -6.00 5.19
C VAL A 26 -9.12 -4.95 6.17
N GLY A 27 -9.46 -5.12 7.45
CA GLY A 27 -8.93 -4.32 8.55
C GLY A 27 -9.53 -2.92 8.70
N LEU A 28 -10.80 -2.71 8.33
CA LEU A 28 -11.48 -1.42 8.47
C LEU A 28 -11.71 -1.03 9.94
N ASP A 29 -11.34 0.18 10.33
CA ASP A 29 -11.66 0.75 11.65
C ASP A 29 -12.90 1.66 11.64
N VAL A 30 -13.77 1.52 10.64
CA VAL A 30 -15.03 2.25 10.55
C VAL A 30 -16.13 1.46 11.29
N PRO A 31 -16.68 1.95 12.42
CA PRO A 31 -17.67 1.18 13.20
C PRO A 31 -19.02 1.02 12.48
N ARG A 32 -19.33 1.94 11.57
CA ARG A 32 -20.53 1.95 10.73
C ARG A 32 -20.11 2.09 9.26
N PRO A 33 -19.58 1.01 8.65
CA PRO A 33 -19.08 1.10 7.28
C PRO A 33 -20.22 1.36 6.30
N ARG A 34 -19.89 2.00 5.19
CA ARG A 34 -20.79 2.36 4.11
C ARG A 34 -20.76 1.30 3.02
N LEU A 35 -21.93 0.79 2.65
CA LEU A 35 -22.12 -0.25 1.64
C LEU A 35 -22.55 0.38 0.31
N GLY A 36 -22.11 -0.22 -0.80
CA GLY A 36 -22.50 0.22 -2.14
C GLY A 36 -22.65 -0.96 -3.11
N TRP A 37 -23.45 -0.79 -4.13
CA TRP A 37 -23.65 -1.74 -5.23
C TRP A 37 -24.04 -1.01 -6.51
N VAL A 38 -23.86 -1.68 -7.65
CA VAL A 38 -24.41 -1.22 -8.94
C VAL A 38 -25.47 -2.19 -9.43
N LEU A 39 -26.23 -1.78 -10.44
CA LEU A 39 -27.31 -2.58 -11.02
C LEU A 39 -26.88 -3.14 -12.35
N LYS A 40 -27.14 -4.43 -12.57
CA LYS A 40 -27.10 -5.06 -13.88
C LYS A 40 -28.53 -5.32 -14.35
N ALA A 41 -28.86 -4.91 -15.58
CA ALA A 41 -30.15 -5.24 -16.15
C ALA A 41 -30.23 -6.76 -16.45
N ALA A 42 -31.40 -7.34 -16.21
CA ALA A 42 -31.68 -8.71 -16.63
C ALA A 42 -31.87 -8.82 -18.15
N ASP A 43 -32.27 -7.72 -18.78
CA ASP A 43 -32.41 -7.55 -20.23
C ASP A 43 -31.89 -6.16 -20.60
N ASP A 44 -30.72 -6.14 -21.26
CA ASP A 44 -30.00 -4.92 -21.66
C ASP A 44 -30.69 -4.17 -22.82
N THR A 45 -31.75 -4.73 -23.42
CA THR A 45 -32.52 -4.07 -24.49
C THR A 45 -33.65 -3.20 -23.96
N ARG A 46 -34.04 -3.37 -22.69
CA ARG A 46 -35.08 -2.57 -22.05
C ARG A 46 -34.51 -1.25 -21.53
N HIS A 47 -35.39 -0.26 -21.40
CA HIS A 47 -35.06 1.07 -20.86
C HIS A 47 -35.89 1.38 -19.61
N GLY A 48 -35.40 2.32 -18.80
CA GLY A 48 -36.12 2.84 -17.62
C GLY A 48 -36.18 1.87 -16.43
N GLN A 49 -35.35 0.82 -16.42
CA GLN A 49 -35.18 -0.04 -15.25
C GLN A 49 -34.54 0.77 -14.13
N ARG A 50 -35.05 0.61 -12.91
CA ARG A 50 -34.51 1.29 -11.73
C ARG A 50 -34.78 0.51 -10.47
N GLN A 51 -33.97 0.77 -9.45
CA GLN A 51 -34.27 0.34 -8.09
C GLN A 51 -35.41 1.18 -7.51
N SER A 52 -36.32 0.54 -6.79
CA SER A 52 -37.37 1.19 -5.98
C SER A 52 -37.24 0.89 -4.49
N ALA A 53 -36.55 -0.19 -4.12
CA ALA A 53 -36.25 -0.55 -2.75
C ALA A 53 -35.03 -1.48 -2.68
N TYR A 54 -34.42 -1.61 -1.51
CA TYR A 54 -33.37 -2.58 -1.24
C TYR A 54 -33.58 -3.30 0.09
N ARG A 55 -32.93 -4.46 0.25
CA ARG A 55 -32.81 -5.20 1.51
C ARG A 55 -31.42 -5.80 1.65
N ILE A 56 -30.78 -5.56 2.78
CA ILE A 56 -29.42 -5.97 3.09
C ILE A 56 -29.45 -6.99 4.22
N PHE A 57 -28.66 -8.06 4.07
CA PHE A 57 -28.32 -8.96 5.15
C PHE A 57 -26.84 -8.86 5.48
N VAL A 58 -26.51 -8.79 6.76
CA VAL A 58 -25.16 -8.89 7.31
C VAL A 58 -25.11 -9.96 8.39
N SER A 59 -24.08 -10.80 8.37
CA SER A 59 -23.80 -11.76 9.43
C SER A 59 -22.31 -11.89 9.70
N HIS A 60 -21.93 -12.37 10.88
CA HIS A 60 -20.56 -12.83 11.16
C HIS A 60 -20.27 -14.23 10.58
N SER A 61 -21.27 -14.88 9.97
CA SER A 61 -21.18 -16.22 9.38
C SER A 61 -21.59 -16.22 7.91
N ARG A 62 -20.68 -16.69 7.05
CA ARG A 62 -20.96 -16.89 5.62
C ARG A 62 -22.17 -17.78 5.40
N ALA A 63 -22.27 -18.87 6.17
CA ALA A 63 -23.36 -19.83 6.07
C ALA A 63 -24.73 -19.22 6.43
N SER A 64 -24.77 -18.27 7.37
CA SER A 64 -26.00 -17.55 7.74
C SER A 64 -26.45 -16.63 6.61
N VAL A 65 -25.52 -15.83 6.05
CA VAL A 65 -25.84 -14.96 4.91
C VAL A 65 -26.29 -15.77 3.71
N ASP A 66 -25.61 -16.86 3.38
CA ASP A 66 -25.98 -17.71 2.25
C ASP A 66 -27.40 -18.32 2.40
N LYS A 67 -27.87 -18.50 3.65
CA LYS A 67 -29.24 -18.89 4.02
C LYS A 67 -30.22 -17.71 4.19
N ASN A 68 -29.89 -16.52 3.69
CA ASN A 68 -30.72 -15.31 3.80
C ASN A 68 -31.01 -14.90 5.26
N THR A 69 -30.04 -15.08 6.16
CA THR A 69 -30.15 -14.68 7.57
C THR A 69 -29.13 -13.59 7.89
N GLY A 70 -29.62 -12.42 8.30
CA GLY A 70 -28.81 -11.27 8.71
C GLY A 70 -28.81 -11.07 10.22
N ASP A 71 -28.10 -11.91 10.97
CA ASP A 71 -28.09 -11.85 12.46
C ASP A 71 -27.35 -10.63 13.04
N MET A 72 -26.50 -9.99 12.24
CA MET A 72 -25.88 -8.70 12.56
C MET A 72 -26.74 -7.54 12.06
N TRP A 73 -27.30 -7.67 10.86
CA TRP A 73 -28.24 -6.72 10.30
C TRP A 73 -29.16 -7.36 9.28
N ASP A 74 -30.45 -7.13 9.43
CA ASP A 74 -31.45 -7.25 8.38
C ASP A 74 -32.08 -5.86 8.26
N SER A 75 -31.96 -5.24 7.09
CA SER A 75 -32.46 -3.88 6.91
C SER A 75 -33.98 -3.81 6.75
N ASP A 76 -34.66 -4.97 6.63
CA ASP A 76 -35.95 -5.08 5.97
C ASP A 76 -35.93 -4.45 4.56
N TRP A 77 -37.10 -4.37 3.91
CA TRP A 77 -37.21 -3.63 2.66
C TRP A 77 -37.27 -2.13 2.93
N ILE A 78 -36.26 -1.40 2.47
CA ILE A 78 -36.20 0.07 2.53
C ILE A 78 -36.60 0.63 1.17
N ALA A 79 -37.67 1.44 1.13
CA ALA A 79 -38.14 2.10 -0.09
C ALA A 79 -37.22 3.28 -0.45
N SER A 80 -36.17 3.00 -1.22
CA SER A 80 -35.16 3.96 -1.67
C SER A 80 -34.48 3.46 -2.94
N ASP A 81 -34.10 4.39 -3.81
CA ASP A 81 -33.26 4.15 -4.99
C ASP A 81 -31.77 4.38 -4.71
N GLU A 82 -31.40 4.79 -3.49
CA GLU A 82 -30.01 4.89 -3.07
C GLU A 82 -29.31 3.53 -3.14
N MET A 83 -28.10 3.52 -3.70
CA MET A 83 -27.28 2.31 -3.88
C MET A 83 -25.81 2.53 -3.53
N GLN A 84 -25.45 3.72 -3.06
CA GLN A 84 -24.10 4.11 -2.71
C GLN A 84 -24.08 4.69 -1.31
N GLN A 85 -23.00 4.43 -0.59
CA GLN A 85 -22.74 4.97 0.74
C GLN A 85 -23.82 4.64 1.81
N ILE A 86 -24.49 3.49 1.70
CA ILE A 86 -25.51 3.05 2.65
C ILE A 86 -24.84 2.69 3.98
N GLU A 87 -24.96 3.58 4.97
CA GLU A 87 -24.39 3.36 6.30
C GLU A 87 -24.98 2.10 6.95
N TYR A 88 -24.11 1.23 7.48
CA TYR A 88 -24.49 0.09 8.29
C TYR A 88 -25.25 0.52 9.56
N LYS A 89 -26.46 -0.01 9.74
CA LYS A 89 -27.36 0.29 10.87
C LYS A 89 -27.68 -0.92 11.76
N GLY A 90 -26.87 -1.97 11.66
CA GLY A 90 -27.05 -3.20 12.44
C GLY A 90 -26.51 -3.13 13.85
N LYS A 91 -26.35 -4.31 14.47
CA LYS A 91 -25.71 -4.47 15.78
C LYS A 91 -24.28 -3.95 15.77
N PRO A 92 -23.75 -3.42 16.89
CA PRO A 92 -22.36 -2.97 16.96
C PRO A 92 -21.37 -4.02 16.44
N LEU A 93 -20.49 -3.58 15.54
CA LEU A 93 -19.39 -4.41 15.05
C LEU A 93 -18.33 -4.59 16.15
N GLN A 94 -17.53 -5.63 16.03
CA GLN A 94 -16.40 -5.90 16.92
C GLN A 94 -15.11 -5.81 16.13
N SER A 95 -14.04 -5.38 16.79
CA SER A 95 -12.69 -5.40 16.24
C SER A 95 -12.21 -6.83 15.93
N ASP A 96 -11.33 -6.95 14.94
CA ASP A 96 -10.74 -8.22 14.48
C ASP A 96 -11.81 -9.30 14.20
N ARG A 97 -12.78 -8.97 13.35
CA ARG A 97 -13.85 -9.87 12.88
C ARG A 97 -14.08 -9.73 11.40
N THR A 98 -14.54 -10.81 10.77
CA THR A 98 -15.03 -10.79 9.39
C THR A 98 -16.55 -10.81 9.41
N TYR A 99 -17.13 -9.95 8.58
CA TYR A 99 -18.57 -9.88 8.33
C TYR A 99 -18.83 -10.19 6.86
N PHE A 100 -19.94 -10.87 6.62
CA PHE A 100 -20.41 -11.25 5.30
C PHE A 100 -21.72 -10.53 5.06
N TRP A 101 -21.97 -10.15 3.80
CA TRP A 101 -23.19 -9.45 3.45
C TRP A 101 -23.62 -9.69 2.01
N LYS A 102 -24.89 -9.43 1.75
CA LYS A 102 -25.47 -9.39 0.41
C LYS A 102 -26.69 -8.48 0.38
N VAL A 103 -27.08 -8.06 -0.81
CA VAL A 103 -28.20 -7.15 -1.04
C VAL A 103 -29.14 -7.73 -2.09
N ALA A 104 -30.45 -7.52 -1.92
CA ALA A 104 -31.47 -7.68 -2.95
C ALA A 104 -32.15 -6.33 -3.19
N VAL A 105 -32.68 -6.12 -4.38
CA VAL A 105 -33.37 -4.88 -4.77
C VAL A 105 -34.77 -5.18 -5.27
N LYS A 106 -35.65 -4.18 -5.31
CA LYS A 106 -36.90 -4.21 -6.08
C LYS A 106 -36.76 -3.34 -7.31
N ASP A 107 -37.30 -3.80 -8.42
CA ASP A 107 -37.29 -3.04 -9.68
C ASP A 107 -38.36 -1.95 -9.75
N GLU A 108 -38.54 -1.36 -10.93
CA GLU A 108 -39.49 -0.29 -11.18
C GLU A 108 -40.96 -0.71 -10.98
N LYS A 109 -41.25 -2.01 -10.92
CA LYS A 109 -42.58 -2.61 -10.71
C LYS A 109 -42.73 -3.20 -9.30
N GLY A 110 -41.74 -3.00 -8.43
CA GLY A 110 -41.75 -3.54 -7.07
C GLY A 110 -41.41 -5.04 -6.99
N VAL A 111 -40.90 -5.63 -8.08
CA VAL A 111 -40.53 -7.05 -8.13
C VAL A 111 -39.13 -7.24 -7.55
N ALA A 112 -39.02 -8.09 -6.54
CA ALA A 112 -37.76 -8.38 -5.87
C ALA A 112 -36.80 -9.20 -6.75
N SER A 113 -35.53 -8.79 -6.77
CA SER A 113 -34.43 -9.50 -7.42
C SER A 113 -34.00 -10.72 -6.61
N LEU A 114 -33.17 -11.56 -7.23
CA LEU A 114 -32.29 -12.45 -6.45
C LEU A 114 -31.31 -11.60 -5.64
N PHE A 115 -30.84 -12.15 -4.52
CA PHE A 115 -29.72 -11.54 -3.80
C PHE A 115 -28.45 -11.57 -4.63
N SER A 116 -27.58 -10.58 -4.43
CA SER A 116 -26.22 -10.54 -4.95
C SER A 116 -25.42 -11.77 -4.50
N LYS A 117 -24.24 -11.96 -5.12
CA LYS A 117 -23.20 -12.79 -4.52
C LYS A 117 -22.85 -12.23 -3.13
N THR A 118 -22.55 -13.12 -2.19
CA THR A 118 -22.12 -12.73 -0.84
C THR A 118 -20.71 -12.13 -0.89
N ALA A 119 -20.62 -10.86 -0.49
CA ALA A 119 -19.40 -10.11 -0.28
C ALA A 119 -19.03 -10.12 1.22
N GLN A 120 -17.90 -9.54 1.57
CA GLN A 120 -17.41 -9.49 2.95
C GLN A 120 -16.67 -8.19 3.27
N TRP A 121 -16.34 -7.99 4.54
CA TRP A 121 -15.26 -7.12 4.98
C TRP A 121 -14.71 -7.65 6.29
N SER A 122 -13.50 -7.24 6.67
CA SER A 122 -13.03 -7.43 8.04
C SER A 122 -12.77 -6.10 8.75
N THR A 123 -12.98 -6.11 10.05
CA THR A 123 -12.69 -4.98 10.93
C THR A 123 -11.25 -5.03 11.43
N GLY A 124 -10.68 -3.85 11.60
CA GLY A 124 -9.42 -3.63 12.26
C GLY A 124 -9.61 -3.55 13.78
N LEU A 125 -8.85 -2.67 14.41
CA LEU A 125 -8.99 -2.27 15.81
C LEU A 125 -9.62 -0.87 15.84
N PHE A 126 -10.73 -0.72 16.56
CA PHE A 126 -11.52 0.51 16.56
C PHE A 126 -10.96 1.57 17.49
N THR A 127 -10.29 1.19 18.58
CA THR A 127 -9.78 2.16 19.55
C THR A 127 -8.28 1.98 19.84
N GLN A 128 -7.65 3.05 20.32
CA GLN A 128 -6.21 3.04 20.64
C GLN A 128 -5.90 2.08 21.79
N GLU A 129 -6.84 1.93 22.73
CA GLU A 129 -6.70 1.10 23.93
C GLU A 129 -6.68 -0.41 23.63
N GLU A 130 -7.15 -0.80 22.45
CA GLU A 130 -7.07 -2.20 22.01
C GLU A 130 -5.64 -2.63 21.65
N TRP A 131 -4.77 -1.66 21.35
CA TRP A 131 -3.35 -1.90 21.12
C TRP A 131 -2.62 -2.12 22.44
N THR A 132 -2.21 -3.37 22.66
CA THR A 132 -1.35 -3.73 23.81
C THR A 132 0.13 -3.84 23.43
N ALA A 133 0.42 -3.72 22.13
CA ALA A 133 1.77 -3.73 21.60
C ALA A 133 2.49 -2.40 21.82
N ARG A 134 3.81 -2.47 21.88
CA ARG A 134 4.70 -1.32 22.01
C ARG A 134 5.30 -0.96 20.66
N TRP A 135 5.49 0.32 20.42
CA TRP A 135 6.32 0.77 19.31
C TRP A 135 7.76 0.31 19.55
N ILE A 136 8.35 -0.33 18.54
CA ILE A 136 9.74 -0.79 18.58
C ILE A 136 10.52 -0.26 17.38
N GLY A 137 11.82 -0.06 17.58
CA GLY A 137 12.78 0.35 16.56
C GLY A 137 14.19 -0.18 16.85
N ALA A 138 15.14 0.16 15.98
CA ALA A 138 16.56 -0.10 16.22
C ALA A 138 17.16 1.00 17.11
N SER A 139 18.39 0.82 17.59
CA SER A 139 19.06 1.83 18.42
C SER A 139 19.55 3.06 17.63
N GLU A 140 19.73 2.87 16.34
CA GLU A 140 20.31 3.82 15.41
C GLU A 140 19.30 4.94 15.08
N VAL A 141 19.77 6.19 15.13
CA VAL A 141 19.00 7.39 14.79
C VAL A 141 19.82 8.21 13.79
N TYR A 142 19.18 8.65 12.72
CA TYR A 142 19.85 9.46 11.70
C TYR A 142 20.00 10.91 12.17
N ASP A 143 21.24 11.39 12.13
CA ASP A 143 21.59 12.78 12.38
C ASP A 143 22.18 13.41 11.11
N PRO A 144 21.48 14.35 10.45
CA PRO A 144 21.97 14.99 9.24
C PRO A 144 23.23 15.83 9.47
N ALA A 145 23.50 16.26 10.72
CA ALA A 145 24.72 17.00 11.04
C ALA A 145 25.98 16.12 10.95
N GLN A 146 25.81 14.79 10.93
CA GLN A 146 26.90 13.82 10.79
C GLN A 146 27.12 13.36 9.34
N GLY A 147 26.43 13.98 8.38
CA GLY A 147 26.55 13.71 6.95
C GLY A 147 25.48 12.74 6.43
N ASP A 148 25.86 11.96 5.42
CA ASP A 148 24.93 11.05 4.74
C ASP A 148 24.36 9.97 5.67
N ASN A 149 23.11 9.58 5.42
CA ASN A 149 22.48 8.48 6.15
C ASN A 149 23.25 7.16 5.92
N LYS A 150 23.69 6.55 7.02
CA LYS A 150 24.43 5.27 7.03
C LYS A 150 23.64 4.12 7.66
N MET A 151 22.44 4.38 8.15
CA MET A 151 21.61 3.34 8.77
C MET A 151 21.14 2.33 7.71
N TYR A 152 20.98 1.08 8.10
CA TYR A 152 20.38 0.03 7.26
C TYR A 152 18.93 -0.18 7.64
N ASP A 153 18.10 -0.50 6.65
CA ASP A 153 16.70 -0.81 6.84
C ASP A 153 16.60 -2.04 7.76
N PRO A 154 16.12 -1.89 9.00
CA PRO A 154 16.29 -2.93 10.00
C PRO A 154 15.31 -4.08 9.80
N TRP A 155 15.82 -5.30 10.00
CA TRP A 155 15.00 -6.48 10.22
C TRP A 155 14.65 -6.60 11.70
N PHE A 156 13.43 -7.02 11.98
CA PHE A 156 12.97 -7.45 13.30
C PHE A 156 12.42 -8.86 13.21
N ARG A 157 12.65 -9.68 14.24
CA ARG A 157 12.07 -11.02 14.29
C ARG A 157 11.65 -11.43 15.68
N LYS A 158 10.64 -12.28 15.74
CA LYS A 158 10.17 -12.94 16.95
C LYS A 158 9.88 -14.39 16.70
N SER A 159 10.51 -15.26 17.48
CA SER A 159 10.18 -16.69 17.54
C SER A 159 9.16 -16.96 18.64
N PHE A 160 8.22 -17.87 18.40
CA PHE A 160 7.25 -18.34 19.38
C PHE A 160 6.77 -19.75 19.04
N ASN A 161 6.07 -20.41 19.97
CA ASN A 161 5.59 -21.78 19.79
C ASN A 161 4.06 -21.82 19.82
N LEU A 162 3.47 -22.59 18.89
CA LEU A 162 2.04 -22.87 18.84
C LEU A 162 1.78 -24.34 19.09
N LYS A 163 0.77 -24.65 19.91
CA LYS A 163 0.37 -26.05 20.16
C LYS A 163 -0.37 -26.66 18.97
N LYS A 164 -1.13 -25.85 18.23
CA LYS A 164 -1.97 -26.25 17.09
C LYS A 164 -1.95 -25.17 16.02
N LYS A 165 -2.26 -25.53 14.78
CA LYS A 165 -2.47 -24.56 13.70
C LYS A 165 -3.70 -23.70 14.03
N PRO A 166 -3.61 -22.37 13.93
CA PRO A 166 -4.76 -21.51 14.20
C PRO A 166 -5.79 -21.57 13.08
N ALA A 167 -7.05 -21.31 13.44
CA ALA A 167 -8.12 -21.14 12.46
C ALA A 167 -8.12 -19.72 11.88
N ARG A 168 -7.69 -18.73 12.67
CA ARG A 168 -7.66 -17.32 12.29
C ARG A 168 -6.57 -16.59 13.05
N SER A 169 -5.89 -15.67 12.38
CA SER A 169 -4.89 -14.79 12.97
C SER A 169 -4.60 -13.65 12.01
N THR A 170 -5.08 -12.46 12.33
CA THR A 170 -4.77 -11.23 11.59
C THR A 170 -3.66 -10.49 12.33
N LEU A 171 -2.57 -10.17 11.65
CA LEU A 171 -1.54 -9.28 12.17
C LEU A 171 -1.83 -7.86 11.71
N PHE A 172 -2.10 -6.97 12.66
CA PHE A 172 -2.21 -5.53 12.40
C PHE A 172 -0.83 -4.90 12.56
N VAL A 173 -0.35 -4.17 11.56
CA VAL A 173 1.00 -3.58 11.54
C VAL A 173 0.90 -2.11 11.16
N ALA A 174 1.35 -1.23 12.04
CA ALA A 174 1.54 0.19 11.77
C ALA A 174 3.02 0.53 11.81
N SER A 175 3.49 1.34 10.86
CA SER A 175 4.88 1.80 10.83
C SER A 175 4.99 3.28 10.54
N VAL A 176 6.11 3.85 10.96
CA VAL A 176 6.61 5.15 10.48
C VAL A 176 7.77 4.84 9.56
N GLY A 177 7.68 5.29 8.32
CA GLY A 177 8.40 4.66 7.20
C GLY A 177 7.60 3.48 6.65
N TYR A 178 8.25 2.58 5.92
CA TYR A 178 7.60 1.44 5.27
C TYR A 178 7.81 0.12 6.01
N HIS A 179 7.02 -0.90 5.71
CA HIS A 179 7.24 -2.25 6.23
C HIS A 179 6.91 -3.37 5.23
N GLU A 180 7.54 -4.51 5.43
CA GLU A 180 7.14 -5.81 4.90
C GLU A 180 6.98 -6.84 6.02
N VAL A 181 6.05 -7.78 5.84
CA VAL A 181 5.74 -8.85 6.80
C VAL A 181 6.15 -10.21 6.25
N TYR A 182 6.81 -11.02 7.07
CA TYR A 182 7.20 -12.40 6.76
C TYR A 182 6.76 -13.35 7.87
N VAL A 183 6.30 -14.55 7.50
CA VAL A 183 6.03 -15.64 8.44
C VAL A 183 6.67 -16.91 7.91
N ASN A 184 7.56 -17.50 8.71
CA ASN A 184 8.25 -18.75 8.38
C ASN A 184 8.93 -18.73 6.99
N GLY A 185 9.58 -17.62 6.64
CA GLY A 185 10.24 -17.42 5.34
C GLY A 185 9.35 -16.90 4.21
N ARG A 186 8.03 -16.93 4.36
CA ARG A 186 7.08 -16.47 3.35
C ARG A 186 6.71 -15.00 3.57
N LYS A 187 6.86 -14.14 2.55
CA LYS A 187 6.29 -12.77 2.55
C LYS A 187 4.77 -12.87 2.58
N ILE A 188 4.12 -12.16 3.49
CA ILE A 188 2.66 -12.13 3.64
C ILE A 188 2.12 -10.96 2.83
N ASP A 189 1.22 -11.30 1.90
CA ASP A 189 0.76 -10.39 0.86
C ASP A 189 1.92 -9.81 0.02
N HIS A 190 1.61 -8.99 -0.99
CA HIS A 190 2.58 -8.38 -1.89
C HIS A 190 2.44 -6.87 -2.09
N PRO A 191 1.99 -6.06 -1.11
CA PRO A 191 1.99 -4.63 -1.29
C PRO A 191 3.42 -4.09 -1.22
N VAL A 192 3.64 -2.92 -1.81
CA VAL A 192 4.94 -2.27 -1.93
C VAL A 192 4.86 -0.85 -1.38
N LEU A 193 5.92 -0.37 -0.73
CA LEU A 193 5.97 0.98 -0.16
C LEU A 193 4.73 1.28 0.72
N GLU A 194 4.40 0.37 1.63
CA GLU A 194 3.31 0.51 2.59
C GLU A 194 3.82 0.79 3.99
N PRO A 195 3.07 1.53 4.83
CA PRO A 195 1.75 2.11 4.58
C PRO A 195 1.74 3.31 3.62
N ALA A 196 0.54 3.67 3.18
CA ALA A 196 0.25 4.94 2.51
C ALA A 196 0.77 6.13 3.35
N VAL A 197 1.27 7.15 2.65
CA VAL A 197 1.91 8.32 3.25
C VAL A 197 0.88 9.09 4.07
N THR A 198 1.25 9.53 5.27
CA THR A 198 0.42 10.33 6.18
C THR A 198 1.32 11.29 6.94
N ASP A 199 0.75 12.33 7.56
CA ASP A 199 1.50 13.17 8.49
C ASP A 199 1.86 12.37 9.76
N HIS A 200 3.12 11.96 9.85
CA HIS A 200 3.66 11.25 10.99
C HIS A 200 3.93 12.17 12.20
N THR A 201 3.50 13.42 12.22
CA THR A 201 3.36 14.18 13.49
C THR A 201 2.04 13.88 14.20
N LYS A 202 1.07 13.29 13.49
CA LYS A 202 -0.29 12.99 14.00
C LYS A 202 -0.59 11.50 14.04
N ARG A 203 -0.25 10.78 12.97
CA ARG A 203 -0.85 9.47 12.69
C ARG A 203 0.17 8.45 12.17
N ALA A 204 -0.09 7.19 12.45
CA ALA A 204 0.45 6.08 11.67
C ALA A 204 -0.69 5.20 11.18
N ARG A 205 -0.65 4.87 9.89
CA ARG A 205 -1.62 3.96 9.28
C ARG A 205 -1.20 2.53 9.57
N TYR A 206 -2.18 1.66 9.83
CA TYR A 206 -1.95 0.23 9.94
C TYR A 206 -2.65 -0.56 8.84
N LEU A 207 -2.03 -1.67 8.46
CA LEU A 207 -2.59 -2.68 7.56
C LEU A 207 -2.85 -3.97 8.33
N ALA A 208 -3.72 -4.81 7.76
CA ALA A 208 -4.13 -6.08 8.32
C ALA A 208 -3.68 -7.23 7.41
N TYR A 209 -2.90 -8.17 7.96
CA TYR A 209 -2.32 -9.29 7.24
C TYR A 209 -2.88 -10.61 7.78
N ASP A 210 -3.52 -11.44 6.94
CA ASP A 210 -3.88 -12.80 7.35
C ASP A 210 -2.63 -13.69 7.40
N ILE A 211 -2.21 -14.03 8.63
CA ILE A 211 -1.02 -14.84 8.87
C ILE A 211 -1.35 -16.30 9.22
N ALA A 212 -2.62 -16.63 9.50
CA ALA A 212 -2.99 -17.99 9.91
C ALA A 212 -2.59 -19.07 8.90
N PRO A 213 -2.72 -18.87 7.57
CA PRO A 213 -2.32 -19.87 6.59
C PRO A 213 -0.83 -20.23 6.64
N ALA A 214 0.03 -19.27 7.00
CA ALA A 214 1.48 -19.40 7.05
C ALA A 214 2.03 -19.93 8.39
N LEU A 215 1.18 -20.00 9.43
CA LEU A 215 1.53 -20.54 10.74
C LEU A 215 1.40 -22.07 10.78
N GLN A 216 2.20 -22.69 11.65
CA GLN A 216 2.26 -24.15 11.84
C GLN A 216 2.29 -24.53 13.32
N PRO A 217 1.94 -25.79 13.69
CA PRO A 217 2.26 -26.31 15.02
C PRO A 217 3.77 -26.29 15.29
N GLY A 218 4.17 -26.09 16.54
CA GLY A 218 5.57 -25.96 16.94
C GLY A 218 6.12 -24.54 16.78
N LYS A 219 7.41 -24.42 16.46
CA LYS A 219 8.11 -23.15 16.37
C LYS A 219 7.72 -22.39 15.10
N ASN A 220 7.43 -21.10 15.26
CA ASN A 220 7.15 -20.14 14.20
C ASN A 220 8.04 -18.92 14.36
N VAL A 221 8.25 -18.19 13.26
CA VAL A 221 8.92 -16.90 13.23
C VAL A 221 8.06 -15.90 12.47
N ILE A 222 7.83 -14.74 13.07
CA ILE A 222 7.38 -13.54 12.35
C ILE A 222 8.60 -12.65 12.15
N GLY A 223 8.80 -12.18 10.92
CA GLY A 223 9.79 -11.18 10.53
C GLY A 223 9.10 -9.91 10.07
N LEU A 224 9.62 -8.75 10.48
CA LEU A 224 9.24 -7.44 9.98
C LEU A 224 10.49 -6.79 9.37
N TRP A 225 10.38 -6.20 8.19
CA TRP A 225 11.46 -5.42 7.60
C TRP A 225 10.99 -4.00 7.43
N LEU A 226 11.66 -3.05 8.08
CA LEU A 226 11.25 -1.64 8.00
C LEU A 226 12.12 -0.87 7.02
N GLY A 227 11.48 -0.08 6.17
CA GLY A 227 12.13 0.91 5.31
C GLY A 227 12.12 2.29 5.95
N MET A 228 13.26 2.98 5.92
CA MET A 228 13.39 4.31 6.53
C MET A 228 12.52 5.36 5.85
N SER A 229 12.91 5.81 4.65
CA SER A 229 12.21 6.80 3.82
C SER A 229 11.49 7.90 4.63
N TRP A 230 10.15 7.91 4.67
CA TRP A 230 9.37 8.90 5.42
C TRP A 230 9.69 8.99 6.93
N SER A 231 10.28 7.95 7.54
CA SER A 231 10.67 7.96 8.95
C SER A 231 11.79 8.94 9.28
N ILE A 232 12.57 9.35 8.28
CA ILE A 232 13.67 10.30 8.44
C ILE A 232 13.36 11.68 7.85
N TYR A 233 12.14 11.87 7.36
CA TYR A 233 11.67 13.14 6.83
C TYR A 233 11.64 14.20 7.95
N ALA A 234 12.37 15.30 7.74
CA ALA A 234 12.65 16.27 8.80
C ALA A 234 11.38 16.88 9.43
N PRO A 235 10.35 17.29 8.67
CA PRO A 235 9.09 17.80 9.23
C PRO A 235 8.32 16.83 10.12
N TYR A 236 8.56 15.52 10.01
CA TYR A 236 7.89 14.53 10.86
C TYR A 236 8.57 14.32 12.20
N VAL A 237 9.74 14.92 12.47
CA VAL A 237 10.49 14.67 13.70
C VAL A 237 9.83 15.37 14.89
N THR A 238 9.62 14.61 15.97
CA THR A 238 9.14 15.11 17.25
C THR A 238 10.03 14.61 18.38
N SER A 239 9.93 15.18 19.58
CA SER A 239 10.77 14.78 20.73
C SER A 239 10.62 13.31 21.12
N ASP A 240 9.43 12.74 20.90
CA ASP A 240 9.07 11.34 21.17
C ASP A 240 9.21 10.42 19.94
N LYS A 241 9.59 10.97 18.78
CA LYS A 241 9.78 10.23 17.55
C LYS A 241 10.99 10.75 16.75
N PRO A 242 12.17 10.17 16.98
CA PRO A 242 13.39 10.56 16.28
C PRO A 242 13.42 10.01 14.85
N ARG A 243 14.44 10.41 14.07
CA ARG A 243 14.66 9.98 12.67
C ARG A 243 15.12 8.53 12.59
N THR A 244 14.19 7.60 12.80
CA THR A 244 14.41 6.15 12.71
C THR A 244 13.08 5.45 12.40
N PRO A 245 13.07 4.35 11.65
CA PRO A 245 11.84 3.63 11.38
C PRO A 245 11.41 2.89 12.63
N ILE A 246 10.13 3.00 12.96
CA ILE A 246 9.51 2.35 14.11
C ILE A 246 8.24 1.62 13.67
N VAL A 247 7.90 0.55 14.39
CA VAL A 247 6.75 -0.29 14.09
C VAL A 247 6.01 -0.69 15.37
N VAL A 248 4.70 -0.77 15.29
CA VAL A 248 3.86 -1.46 16.28
C VAL A 248 3.05 -2.52 15.56
N ALA A 249 3.05 -3.74 16.09
CA ALA A 249 2.28 -4.82 15.51
C ALA A 249 1.67 -5.73 16.58
N GLN A 250 0.44 -6.20 16.36
CA GLN A 250 -0.14 -7.24 17.18
C GLN A 250 -1.05 -8.18 16.40
N ALA A 251 -1.14 -9.43 16.84
CA ALA A 251 -2.05 -10.43 16.33
C ALA A 251 -2.63 -11.24 17.49
N ASP A 252 -3.96 -11.41 17.48
CA ASP A 252 -4.62 -12.47 18.26
C ASP A 252 -4.72 -13.74 17.42
N ILE A 253 -4.38 -14.87 18.05
CA ILE A 253 -4.36 -16.19 17.43
C ILE A 253 -5.53 -17.00 17.98
N TYR A 254 -6.42 -17.45 17.10
CA TYR A 254 -7.67 -18.13 17.49
C TYR A 254 -7.69 -19.60 17.08
N ASN A 255 -8.31 -20.44 17.92
CA ASN A 255 -8.62 -21.83 17.59
C ASN A 255 -9.89 -21.92 16.72
N THR A 256 -10.24 -23.15 16.31
CA THR A 256 -11.45 -23.44 15.51
C THR A 256 -12.76 -23.13 16.21
N ASN A 257 -12.75 -23.00 17.54
CA ASN A 257 -13.93 -22.66 18.35
C ASN A 257 -14.07 -21.14 18.55
N GLY A 258 -13.15 -20.34 18.00
CA GLY A 258 -13.15 -18.88 18.16
C GLY A 258 -12.50 -18.38 19.46
N GLU A 259 -11.89 -19.25 20.26
CA GLU A 259 -11.21 -18.85 21.49
C GLU A 259 -9.79 -18.36 21.19
N ARG A 260 -9.39 -17.25 21.84
CA ARG A 260 -8.02 -16.71 21.72
C ARG A 260 -7.03 -17.61 22.45
N MET A 261 -6.11 -18.21 21.70
CA MET A 261 -5.05 -19.08 22.21
C MET A 261 -3.83 -18.30 22.70
N MET A 262 -3.50 -17.19 22.02
CA MET A 262 -2.28 -16.41 22.23
C MET A 262 -2.44 -15.02 21.62
N ARG A 263 -1.75 -14.03 22.19
CA ARG A 263 -1.47 -12.75 21.54
C ARG A 263 0.02 -12.65 21.26
N ILE A 264 0.37 -12.23 20.05
CA ILE A 264 1.71 -11.77 19.70
C ILE A 264 1.66 -10.26 19.59
N ALA A 265 2.61 -9.57 20.20
CA ALA A 265 2.70 -8.12 20.22
C ALA A 265 4.17 -7.70 20.09
N THR A 266 4.43 -6.55 19.46
CA THR A 266 5.75 -5.92 19.48
C THR A 266 6.10 -5.43 20.88
N ASP A 267 7.31 -5.72 21.32
CA ASP A 267 7.87 -5.37 22.63
C ASP A 267 9.42 -5.51 22.59
N GLU A 268 10.09 -5.22 23.70
CA GLU A 268 11.55 -5.31 23.86
C GLU A 268 12.14 -6.72 23.68
N SER A 269 11.29 -7.76 23.63
CA SER A 269 11.72 -9.14 23.44
C SER A 269 11.88 -9.52 21.96
N TRP A 270 11.50 -8.63 21.05
CA TRP A 270 11.85 -8.72 19.63
C TRP A 270 13.34 -8.48 19.45
N LYS A 271 13.91 -9.15 18.45
CA LYS A 271 15.32 -8.97 18.07
C LYS A 271 15.43 -8.21 16.76
N THR A 272 16.51 -7.43 16.60
CA THR A 272 16.77 -6.60 15.44
C THR A 272 18.19 -6.79 14.89
N HIS A 273 18.32 -6.63 13.57
CA HIS A 273 19.58 -6.70 12.84
C HIS A 273 19.52 -5.82 11.59
N PRO A 274 20.61 -5.13 11.20
CA PRO A 274 20.65 -4.38 9.94
C PRO A 274 20.48 -5.31 8.74
N SER A 275 19.62 -4.97 7.79
CA SER A 275 19.54 -5.70 6.51
C SER A 275 20.71 -5.30 5.57
N PRO A 276 20.84 -5.94 4.39
CA PRO A 276 21.71 -5.50 3.31
C PRO A 276 21.31 -4.18 2.65
N ASN A 277 20.07 -3.71 2.87
CA ASN A 277 19.52 -2.54 2.20
C ASN A 277 19.68 -1.28 3.06
N LYS A 278 19.99 -0.17 2.41
CA LYS A 278 19.90 1.16 3.00
C LYS A 278 19.61 2.21 1.93
N LEU A 279 19.21 3.40 2.37
CA LEU A 279 19.12 4.56 1.50
C LEU A 279 20.50 4.98 0.96
N ASN A 280 20.52 5.45 -0.28
CA ASN A 280 21.69 6.03 -0.92
C ASN A 280 21.70 7.54 -0.72
N GLY A 281 22.47 8.02 0.26
CA GLY A 281 22.52 9.44 0.63
C GLY A 281 21.34 9.86 1.52
N ASN A 282 21.01 11.15 1.49
CA ASN A 282 19.93 11.72 2.31
C ASN A 282 18.59 11.68 1.56
N TRP A 283 17.52 11.36 2.28
CA TRP A 283 16.19 11.21 1.70
C TRP A 283 15.36 12.48 1.93
N GLY A 284 15.02 13.18 0.84
CA GLY A 284 14.23 14.41 0.87
C GLY A 284 14.63 15.44 -0.18
N PHE A 285 13.68 16.31 -0.54
CA PHE A 285 13.91 17.48 -1.39
C PHE A 285 14.87 18.47 -0.73
N GLY A 286 15.80 19.03 -1.51
CA GLY A 286 16.77 20.04 -1.05
C GLY A 286 17.87 19.54 -0.10
N VAL A 287 17.84 18.27 0.34
CA VAL A 287 18.82 17.68 1.27
C VAL A 287 19.58 16.48 0.70
N GLY A 288 19.01 15.78 -0.28
CA GLY A 288 19.69 14.67 -0.97
C GLY A 288 18.95 14.11 -2.20
N GLY A 289 17.87 14.78 -2.64
CA GLY A 289 17.20 14.46 -3.92
C GLY A 289 16.49 13.10 -3.91
N TYR A 290 16.11 12.59 -2.73
CA TYR A 290 15.58 11.25 -2.49
C TYR A 290 16.53 10.08 -2.81
N GLY A 291 17.57 10.31 -3.62
CA GLY A 291 18.64 9.37 -3.93
C GLY A 291 18.10 8.06 -4.52
N GLY A 292 18.31 6.97 -3.81
CA GLY A 292 17.85 5.64 -4.15
C GLY A 292 18.21 4.68 -3.03
N GLU A 293 18.57 3.45 -3.37
CA GLU A 293 18.95 2.44 -2.38
C GLU A 293 20.28 1.79 -2.73
N ILE A 294 21.01 1.37 -1.70
CA ILE A 294 22.20 0.55 -1.83
C ILE A 294 21.91 -0.82 -1.24
N TRP A 295 22.10 -1.86 -2.05
CA TRP A 295 22.13 -3.24 -1.60
C TRP A 295 23.57 -3.71 -1.46
N ASP A 296 23.99 -4.13 -0.27
CA ASP A 296 25.31 -4.75 -0.05
C ASP A 296 25.20 -6.27 0.08
N ALA A 297 25.47 -7.00 -1.01
CA ALA A 297 25.32 -8.46 -1.03
C ALA A 297 26.24 -9.18 -0.03
N ASN A 298 27.34 -8.55 0.41
CA ASN A 298 28.23 -9.12 1.43
C ASN A 298 27.57 -9.19 2.83
N LYS A 299 26.46 -8.48 3.03
CA LYS A 299 25.70 -8.45 4.29
C LYS A 299 24.47 -9.37 4.28
N GLU A 300 24.26 -10.11 3.20
CA GLU A 300 23.06 -10.94 3.07
C GLU A 300 23.06 -12.11 4.05
N ILE A 301 22.04 -12.16 4.91
CA ILE A 301 21.76 -13.31 5.78
C ILE A 301 20.59 -14.08 5.17
N LYS A 302 20.90 -15.20 4.52
CA LYS A 302 19.89 -16.10 3.99
C LYS A 302 19.00 -16.63 5.11
N ASN A 303 17.72 -16.81 4.81
CA ASN A 303 16.74 -17.43 5.72
C ASN A 303 16.56 -16.70 7.07
N TRP A 304 16.86 -15.39 7.16
CA TRP A 304 16.79 -14.63 8.42
C TRP A 304 15.41 -14.67 9.10
N ASN A 305 14.37 -14.79 8.29
CA ASN A 305 12.95 -14.84 8.64
C ASN A 305 12.40 -16.27 8.79
N THR A 306 13.27 -17.27 8.91
CA THR A 306 12.89 -18.68 9.10
C THR A 306 13.27 -19.19 10.50
N ILE A 307 12.78 -20.38 10.85
CA ILE A 307 13.08 -21.03 12.14
C ILE A 307 14.52 -21.52 12.28
N SER A 308 15.25 -21.67 11.16
CA SER A 308 16.62 -22.21 11.13
C SER A 308 17.69 -21.17 11.44
N LEU A 309 17.36 -19.88 11.40
CA LEU A 309 18.30 -18.83 11.78
C LEU A 309 18.60 -18.92 13.28
N ASP A 310 19.89 -18.97 13.60
CA ASP A 310 20.41 -18.65 14.92
C ASP A 310 20.53 -17.14 15.09
N ASP A 311 19.71 -16.57 15.96
CA ASP A 311 19.59 -15.13 16.19
C ASP A 311 20.19 -14.70 17.54
N ARG A 312 21.07 -15.53 18.14
CA ARG A 312 21.67 -15.23 19.46
C ARG A 312 22.44 -13.92 19.48
N ASP A 313 23.09 -13.56 18.38
CA ASP A 313 23.89 -12.34 18.25
C ASP A 313 23.08 -11.11 17.78
N TRP A 314 21.78 -11.27 17.52
CA TRP A 314 20.92 -10.14 17.16
C TRP A 314 20.63 -9.27 18.39
N LYS A 315 20.64 -7.95 18.20
CA LYS A 315 20.35 -6.99 19.27
C LYS A 315 18.88 -7.10 19.68
N LYS A 316 18.53 -6.65 20.89
CA LYS A 316 17.13 -6.45 21.27
C LYS A 316 16.58 -5.18 20.62
N ALA A 317 15.29 -5.17 20.33
CA ALA A 317 14.59 -3.98 19.87
C ALA A 317 14.49 -2.93 21.00
N ILE A 318 14.50 -1.65 20.62
CA ILE A 318 14.29 -0.51 21.52
C ILE A 318 12.82 -0.13 21.49
N VAL A 319 12.23 0.11 22.66
CA VAL A 319 10.85 0.58 22.79
C VAL A 319 10.80 2.11 22.65
N TYR A 320 9.87 2.59 21.84
CA TYR A 320 9.55 4.00 21.64
C TYR A 320 8.15 4.31 22.17
N HIS A 321 7.88 5.60 22.43
CA HIS A 321 6.60 6.07 22.95
C HIS A 321 6.05 7.26 22.14
N PRO A 322 5.94 7.14 20.80
CA PRO A 322 5.44 8.24 19.99
C PRO A 322 3.94 8.45 20.26
N ARG A 323 3.51 9.71 20.29
CA ARG A 323 2.09 10.06 20.39
C ARG A 323 1.46 10.11 19.00
N LEU A 324 1.15 8.93 18.46
CA LEU A 324 0.51 8.78 17.15
C LEU A 324 -0.87 8.16 17.31
N THR A 325 -1.85 8.70 16.56
CA THR A 325 -3.11 8.02 16.32
C THR A 325 -2.88 6.86 15.36
N LEU A 326 -3.21 5.64 15.80
CA LEU A 326 -3.27 4.46 14.94
C LEU A 326 -4.62 4.41 14.22
N SER A 327 -4.62 4.34 12.90
CA SER A 327 -5.86 4.19 12.11
C SER A 327 -5.63 3.28 10.93
N ALA A 328 -6.67 2.59 10.48
CA ALA A 328 -6.58 1.68 9.36
C ALA A 328 -6.24 2.45 8.07
N GLN A 329 -5.55 1.77 7.16
CA GLN A 329 -5.41 2.26 5.80
C GLN A 329 -6.72 2.06 5.03
N GLN A 330 -7.49 3.14 4.90
CA GLN A 330 -8.79 3.16 4.20
C GLN A 330 -8.67 3.44 2.69
N VAL A 331 -7.54 3.07 2.08
CA VAL A 331 -7.26 3.17 0.64
C VAL A 331 -6.62 1.86 0.17
N GLU A 332 -6.72 1.57 -1.13
CA GLU A 332 -6.01 0.47 -1.76
C GLU A 332 -4.49 0.58 -1.52
N THR A 333 -3.82 -0.57 -1.53
CA THR A 333 -2.37 -0.61 -1.45
C THR A 333 -1.73 -0.26 -2.79
N ASN A 334 -0.45 0.11 -2.78
CA ASN A 334 0.31 0.30 -4.00
C ASN A 334 0.61 -1.05 -4.67
N ARG A 335 0.61 -1.06 -6.01
CA ARG A 335 0.93 -2.22 -6.84
C ARG A 335 1.92 -1.87 -7.94
N LEU A 336 2.55 -2.93 -8.46
CA LEU A 336 3.48 -2.88 -9.57
C LEU A 336 2.73 -3.04 -10.90
N TYR A 337 3.04 -2.20 -11.87
CA TYR A 337 2.53 -2.24 -13.24
C TYR A 337 3.71 -2.30 -14.19
N GLU A 338 3.78 -3.34 -15.03
CA GLU A 338 4.97 -3.63 -15.86
C GLU A 338 5.31 -2.49 -16.84
N VAL A 339 6.61 -2.20 -16.94
CA VAL A 339 7.22 -1.26 -17.89
C VAL A 339 8.37 -2.00 -18.57
N PRO A 340 8.13 -2.62 -19.74
CA PRO A 340 9.16 -3.38 -20.43
C PRO A 340 10.24 -2.42 -21.00
N PRO A 341 11.54 -2.78 -20.90
CA PRO A 341 12.59 -1.98 -21.50
C PRO A 341 12.52 -2.03 -23.02
N ALA A 342 12.77 -0.89 -23.67
CA ALA A 342 12.81 -0.75 -25.12
C ALA A 342 14.18 -1.12 -25.72
N GLY A 343 15.27 -0.97 -24.96
CA GLY A 343 16.60 -1.32 -25.45
C GLY A 343 17.73 -1.07 -24.46
N VAL A 344 18.90 -1.61 -24.80
CA VAL A 344 20.17 -1.38 -24.08
C VAL A 344 21.24 -0.96 -25.08
N GLU A 345 21.87 0.17 -24.82
CA GLU A 345 22.94 0.73 -25.64
C GLU A 345 24.27 0.73 -24.86
N LYS A 346 25.35 0.27 -25.49
CA LYS A 346 26.70 0.42 -24.94
C LYS A 346 27.24 1.82 -25.22
N ARG A 347 27.72 2.52 -24.19
CA ARG A 347 28.33 3.84 -24.32
C ARG A 347 29.84 3.75 -24.51
N SER A 348 30.42 4.83 -25.05
CA SER A 348 31.87 4.92 -25.32
C SER A 348 32.75 4.87 -24.06
N ASP A 349 32.20 5.23 -22.90
CA ASP A 349 32.86 5.16 -21.59
C ASP A 349 32.79 3.76 -20.94
N GLY A 350 32.20 2.78 -21.63
CA GLY A 350 32.05 1.41 -21.16
C GLY A 350 30.81 1.16 -20.29
N SER A 351 30.03 2.19 -19.97
CA SER A 351 28.72 2.06 -19.31
C SER A 351 27.63 1.61 -20.29
N TYR A 352 26.45 1.26 -19.76
CA TYR A 352 25.30 0.86 -20.56
C TYR A 352 24.11 1.77 -20.26
N LYS A 353 23.41 2.26 -21.28
CA LYS A 353 22.18 3.04 -21.15
C LYS A 353 21.00 2.15 -21.49
N VAL A 354 20.10 1.94 -20.54
CA VAL A 354 18.80 1.31 -20.77
C VAL A 354 17.80 2.40 -21.16
N ASP A 355 17.05 2.18 -22.23
CA ASP A 355 15.84 2.93 -22.55
C ASP A 355 14.64 2.11 -22.09
N MET A 356 13.87 2.63 -21.13
CA MET A 356 12.65 2.00 -20.62
C MET A 356 11.43 2.24 -21.51
N GLY A 357 11.60 2.94 -22.63
CA GLY A 357 10.57 3.28 -23.62
C GLY A 357 9.66 4.43 -23.19
N VAL A 358 9.43 4.57 -21.89
CA VAL A 358 8.55 5.58 -21.30
C VAL A 358 9.12 6.07 -19.98
N ASN A 359 8.86 7.33 -19.63
CA ASN A 359 9.21 7.85 -18.30
C ASN A 359 8.24 7.26 -17.27
N PHE A 360 8.76 6.69 -16.19
CA PHE A 360 7.94 6.13 -15.12
C PHE A 360 8.57 6.34 -13.75
N ALA A 361 7.73 6.30 -12.71
CA ALA A 361 8.09 6.32 -11.31
C ALA A 361 7.87 4.95 -10.69
N GLY A 362 8.94 4.32 -10.22
CA GLY A 362 8.83 3.00 -9.61
C GLY A 362 10.13 2.23 -9.46
N TRP A 363 10.02 0.91 -9.65
CA TRP A 363 11.10 -0.03 -9.36
C TRP A 363 11.71 -0.60 -10.63
N VAL A 364 12.97 -1.00 -10.49
CA VAL A 364 13.62 -1.89 -11.44
C VAL A 364 14.18 -3.12 -10.73
N GLN A 365 14.30 -4.21 -11.48
CA GLN A 365 15.09 -5.38 -11.14
C GLN A 365 16.08 -5.63 -12.28
N ILE A 366 17.37 -5.70 -11.97
CA ILE A 366 18.42 -5.82 -12.99
C ILE A 366 19.48 -6.81 -12.53
N ALA A 367 19.69 -7.87 -13.32
CA ALA A 367 20.81 -8.78 -13.10
C ALA A 367 22.13 -8.16 -13.56
N VAL A 368 23.16 -8.26 -12.72
CA VAL A 368 24.44 -7.59 -12.91
C VAL A 368 25.61 -8.52 -12.64
N LYS A 369 26.73 -8.25 -13.32
CA LYS A 369 27.99 -9.00 -13.18
C LYS A 369 29.16 -8.03 -13.19
N GLY A 370 30.17 -8.32 -12.37
CA GLY A 370 31.38 -7.51 -12.20
C GLY A 370 32.43 -8.31 -11.44
N ASN A 371 33.43 -7.64 -10.88
CA ASN A 371 34.38 -8.28 -9.98
C ASN A 371 33.83 -8.29 -8.54
N PRO A 372 34.26 -9.24 -7.70
CA PRO A 372 33.95 -9.21 -6.27
C PRO A 372 34.29 -7.86 -5.62
N GLY A 373 33.34 -7.29 -4.87
CA GLY A 373 33.49 -5.99 -4.20
C GLY A 373 33.19 -4.77 -5.09
N ASP A 374 33.01 -4.93 -6.41
CA ASP A 374 32.62 -3.82 -7.28
C ASP A 374 31.24 -3.27 -6.86
N THR A 375 31.08 -1.95 -6.99
CA THR A 375 29.79 -1.28 -6.82
C THR A 375 29.19 -0.96 -8.18
N VAL A 376 28.11 -1.66 -8.52
CA VAL A 376 27.30 -1.36 -9.70
C VAL A 376 26.37 -0.20 -9.37
N ARG A 377 26.29 0.81 -10.24
CA ARG A 377 25.43 1.99 -10.05
C ARG A 377 24.38 2.08 -11.14
N PHE A 378 23.17 2.48 -10.74
CA PHE A 378 22.02 2.70 -11.61
C PHE A 378 21.63 4.18 -11.49
N LEU A 379 21.87 4.97 -12.54
CA LEU A 379 21.65 6.41 -12.57
C LEU A 379 20.40 6.70 -13.40
N PHE A 380 19.37 7.28 -12.79
CA PHE A 380 18.06 7.48 -13.43
C PHE A 380 17.95 8.88 -14.02
N SER A 381 17.39 8.97 -15.23
CA SER A 381 17.23 10.23 -15.95
C SER A 381 15.88 10.32 -16.67
N GLU A 382 15.23 11.48 -16.53
CA GLU A 382 14.07 11.87 -17.34
C GLU A 382 14.47 12.57 -18.65
N ARG A 383 15.77 12.71 -18.94
CA ARG A 383 16.27 13.43 -20.12
C ARG A 383 17.40 12.63 -20.77
N GLU A 384 17.26 12.30 -22.06
CA GLU A 384 18.21 11.41 -22.75
C GLU A 384 19.66 11.89 -22.69
N GLN A 385 19.85 13.19 -22.87
CA GLN A 385 21.13 13.89 -22.87
C GLN A 385 21.78 14.01 -21.48
N GLU A 386 21.04 13.78 -20.41
CA GLU A 386 21.57 13.81 -19.04
C GLU A 386 21.74 12.38 -18.51
N GLU A 387 22.89 12.10 -17.92
CA GLU A 387 23.14 10.77 -17.34
C GLU A 387 22.27 10.49 -16.11
N MET A 388 21.93 11.54 -15.35
CA MET A 388 21.15 11.46 -14.13
C MET A 388 20.40 12.78 -13.91
N THR A 389 19.12 12.71 -13.57
CA THR A 389 18.33 13.87 -13.16
C THR A 389 18.08 13.85 -11.65
N PHE A 390 18.18 15.00 -10.99
CA PHE A 390 17.84 15.20 -9.57
C PHE A 390 18.56 14.29 -8.56
N GLY A 391 19.70 13.70 -8.93
CA GLY A 391 20.49 12.86 -8.03
C GLY A 391 19.90 11.45 -7.80
N LEU A 392 18.95 11.02 -8.63
CA LEU A 392 18.31 9.72 -8.50
C LEU A 392 19.25 8.58 -8.90
N GLN A 393 19.73 7.84 -7.90
CA GLN A 393 20.65 6.73 -8.12
C GLN A 393 20.53 5.62 -7.08
N SER A 394 20.62 4.39 -7.55
CA SER A 394 20.73 3.19 -6.70
C SER A 394 22.06 2.48 -6.95
N ALA A 395 22.42 1.56 -6.05
CA ALA A 395 23.65 0.79 -6.16
C ALA A 395 23.52 -0.64 -5.64
N TYR A 396 24.38 -1.50 -6.16
CA TYR A 396 24.53 -2.89 -5.74
C TYR A 396 26.01 -3.20 -5.53
N VAL A 397 26.39 -3.63 -4.33
CA VAL A 397 27.75 -4.08 -4.02
C VAL A 397 27.82 -5.58 -4.23
N LEU A 398 28.67 -6.02 -5.15
CA LEU A 398 28.84 -7.43 -5.50
C LEU A 398 29.56 -8.19 -4.39
N ASP A 399 29.08 -9.40 -4.10
CA ASP A 399 29.73 -10.33 -3.19
C ASP A 399 30.86 -11.11 -3.90
N GLN A 400 31.40 -12.12 -3.23
CA GLN A 400 32.47 -12.98 -3.76
C GLN A 400 32.10 -13.73 -5.05
N SER A 401 30.82 -13.84 -5.40
CA SER A 401 30.39 -14.47 -6.65
C SER A 401 30.60 -13.57 -7.88
N GLY A 402 30.75 -12.26 -7.69
CA GLY A 402 30.82 -11.28 -8.78
C GLY A 402 29.53 -11.16 -9.59
N LYS A 403 28.40 -11.68 -9.08
CA LYS A 403 27.08 -11.62 -9.74
C LYS A 403 26.01 -11.23 -8.72
N GLY A 404 24.93 -10.62 -9.18
CA GLY A 404 23.82 -10.26 -8.32
C GLY A 404 22.59 -9.80 -9.08
N VAL A 405 21.50 -9.57 -8.35
CA VAL A 405 20.27 -8.98 -8.88
C VAL A 405 19.90 -7.81 -7.98
N PHE A 406 20.02 -6.60 -8.50
CA PHE A 406 19.51 -5.42 -7.81
C PHE A 406 18.00 -5.36 -7.97
N ARG A 407 17.28 -5.05 -6.90
CA ARG A 407 15.85 -4.71 -6.93
C ARG A 407 15.55 -3.68 -5.86
N ASN A 408 14.84 -2.61 -6.23
CA ASN A 408 14.32 -1.63 -5.28
C ASN A 408 13.38 -2.26 -4.24
N ARG A 409 13.32 -1.68 -3.03
CA ARG A 409 12.53 -2.21 -1.90
C ARG A 409 11.73 -1.14 -1.15
N PHE A 410 12.39 -0.09 -0.66
CA PHE A 410 11.79 0.95 0.18
C PHE A 410 12.01 2.37 -0.35
N ASN A 411 12.58 2.49 -1.55
CA ASN A 411 12.61 3.71 -2.34
C ASN A 411 12.25 3.39 -3.80
N TYR A 412 12.10 4.42 -4.63
CA TYR A 412 11.82 4.28 -6.04
C TYR A 412 12.62 5.30 -6.86
N GLY A 413 12.92 4.93 -8.10
CA GLY A 413 13.50 5.82 -9.10
C GLY A 413 12.41 6.46 -9.98
N SER A 414 12.78 7.50 -10.72
CA SER A 414 11.94 8.08 -11.75
C SER A 414 12.81 8.43 -12.94
N GLY A 415 12.42 7.98 -14.12
CA GLY A 415 13.18 8.19 -15.35
C GLY A 415 12.79 7.23 -16.47
N ARG A 416 13.06 7.64 -17.71
CA ARG A 416 13.02 6.75 -18.88
C ARG A 416 14.36 6.08 -19.12
N TRP A 417 15.46 6.78 -18.85
CA TRP A 417 16.80 6.30 -19.11
C TRP A 417 17.50 5.89 -17.82
N ILE A 418 18.21 4.75 -17.86
CA ILE A 418 18.99 4.26 -16.74
C ILE A 418 20.41 3.99 -17.21
N THR A 419 21.38 4.75 -16.71
CA THR A 419 22.79 4.47 -16.97
C THR A 419 23.36 3.53 -15.93
N ILE A 420 23.95 2.42 -16.38
CA ILE A 420 24.50 1.34 -15.57
C ILE A 420 26.03 1.39 -15.67
N ARG A 421 26.69 1.61 -14.54
CA ARG A 421 28.16 1.65 -14.41
C ARG A 421 28.67 0.55 -13.47
N GLY A 422 29.93 0.16 -13.63
CA GLY A 422 30.58 -0.83 -12.77
C GLY A 422 30.25 -2.29 -13.10
N VAL A 423 29.70 -2.55 -14.30
CA VAL A 423 29.44 -3.91 -14.79
C VAL A 423 30.52 -4.34 -15.79
N SER A 424 30.85 -5.63 -15.80
CA SER A 424 31.82 -6.22 -16.74
C SER A 424 31.22 -6.55 -18.11
N SER A 425 29.89 -6.60 -18.21
CA SER A 425 29.15 -6.91 -19.45
C SER A 425 27.77 -6.24 -19.43
N ALA A 426 27.17 -6.09 -20.61
CA ALA A 426 25.81 -5.57 -20.74
C ALA A 426 24.83 -6.51 -19.99
N PRO A 427 23.89 -5.98 -19.20
CA PRO A 427 22.72 -6.75 -18.80
C PRO A 427 21.95 -7.20 -20.04
N ALA A 428 21.43 -8.42 -20.05
CA ALA A 428 20.53 -8.83 -21.13
C ALA A 428 19.22 -8.05 -21.02
N LEU A 429 18.59 -7.72 -22.14
CA LEU A 429 17.31 -7.00 -22.14
C LEU A 429 16.24 -7.76 -21.32
N ASN A 430 16.23 -9.10 -21.42
CA ASN A 430 15.32 -9.97 -20.66
C ASN A 430 15.70 -10.11 -19.16
N ASP A 431 16.86 -9.61 -18.74
CA ASP A 431 17.29 -9.57 -17.33
C ASP A 431 16.96 -8.21 -16.68
N ILE A 432 16.27 -7.31 -17.40
CA ILE A 432 15.82 -6.00 -16.92
C ILE A 432 14.29 -6.02 -16.84
N GLU A 433 13.78 -5.83 -15.64
CA GLU A 433 12.35 -5.68 -15.38
C GLU A 433 12.11 -4.29 -14.77
N GLY A 434 11.11 -3.57 -15.29
CA GLY A 434 10.68 -2.27 -14.78
C GLY A 434 9.22 -2.31 -14.35
N TRP A 435 8.88 -1.55 -13.32
CA TRP A 435 7.49 -1.39 -12.87
C TRP A 435 7.20 0.03 -12.42
N MET A 436 6.13 0.62 -12.96
CA MET A 436 5.48 1.78 -12.35
C MET A 436 4.82 1.34 -11.04
N ILE A 437 4.87 2.21 -10.03
CA ILE A 437 4.19 2.00 -8.76
C ILE A 437 3.10 3.05 -8.60
N ARG A 438 1.88 2.58 -8.34
CA ARG A 438 0.76 3.46 -7.96
C ARG A 438 -0.19 2.77 -6.99
N THR A 439 -1.00 3.56 -6.32
CA THR A 439 -2.17 3.07 -5.58
C THR A 439 -3.11 2.33 -6.53
N ALA A 440 -3.59 1.16 -6.10
CA ALA A 440 -4.30 0.21 -6.96
C ALA A 440 -5.81 0.52 -7.11
N PHE A 441 -6.16 1.77 -7.42
CA PHE A 441 -7.52 2.12 -7.86
C PHE A 441 -7.81 1.54 -9.25
N ASP A 442 -9.07 1.16 -9.48
CA ASP A 442 -9.55 0.65 -10.76
C ASP A 442 -9.93 1.77 -11.72
N ASP A 443 -9.95 1.46 -13.03
CA ASP A 443 -10.56 2.34 -14.03
C ASP A 443 -12.07 2.51 -13.79
N ALA A 444 -12.56 3.73 -14.05
CA ALA A 444 -13.98 4.07 -14.10
C ALA A 444 -14.46 4.37 -15.52
N ALA A 445 -13.56 4.80 -16.42
CA ALA A 445 -13.90 5.14 -17.78
C ALA A 445 -12.79 4.77 -18.78
N THR A 446 -13.18 4.70 -20.05
CA THR A 446 -12.28 4.63 -21.21
C THR A 446 -12.71 5.70 -22.21
N PHE A 447 -11.79 6.13 -23.07
CA PHE A 447 -12.06 7.12 -24.11
C PHE A 447 -11.33 6.73 -25.39
N GLU A 448 -12.03 6.89 -26.51
CA GLU A 448 -11.49 6.79 -27.87
C GLU A 448 -12.32 7.69 -28.79
N CYS A 449 -11.66 8.34 -29.75
CA CYS A 449 -12.31 9.04 -30.84
C CYS A 449 -11.53 8.87 -32.16
N SER A 450 -12.06 9.43 -33.24
CA SER A 450 -11.45 9.35 -34.58
C SER A 450 -10.20 10.22 -34.75
N ASP A 451 -9.89 11.09 -33.80
CA ASP A 451 -8.68 11.92 -33.81
C ASP A 451 -7.56 11.25 -33.00
N PRO A 452 -6.51 10.73 -33.66
CA PRO A 452 -5.42 10.04 -32.97
C PRO A 452 -4.65 10.95 -32.00
N LEU A 453 -4.63 12.27 -32.20
CA LEU A 453 -3.99 13.20 -31.27
C LEU A 453 -4.73 13.23 -29.93
N GLN A 454 -6.06 13.23 -29.96
CA GLN A 454 -6.87 13.24 -28.74
C GLN A 454 -6.75 11.92 -27.97
N ASN A 455 -6.70 10.80 -28.68
CA ASN A 455 -6.43 9.50 -28.07
C ASN A 455 -5.05 9.51 -27.38
N TRP A 456 -4.03 10.06 -28.04
CA TRP A 456 -2.69 10.19 -27.46
C TRP A 456 -2.65 11.11 -26.23
N ILE A 457 -3.35 12.26 -26.29
CA ILE A 457 -3.47 13.17 -25.13
C ILE A 457 -4.12 12.43 -23.95
N TYR A 458 -5.23 11.73 -24.18
CA TYR A 458 -5.93 10.96 -23.15
C TYR A 458 -5.02 9.91 -22.50
N SER A 459 -4.35 9.08 -23.31
CA SER A 459 -3.41 8.08 -22.79
C SER A 459 -2.25 8.72 -22.01
N THR A 460 -1.72 9.85 -22.48
CA THR A 460 -0.64 10.57 -21.80
C THR A 460 -1.10 11.14 -20.46
N VAL A 461 -2.28 11.76 -20.40
CA VAL A 461 -2.87 12.27 -19.16
C VAL A 461 -3.07 11.15 -18.15
N LYS A 462 -3.63 10.00 -18.57
CA LYS A 462 -3.79 8.83 -17.70
C LYS A 462 -2.44 8.37 -17.15
N TRP A 463 -1.46 8.16 -18.03
CA TRP A 463 -0.11 7.72 -17.65
C TRP A 463 0.54 8.68 -16.64
N THR A 464 0.48 9.98 -16.89
CA THR A 464 1.01 10.99 -15.97
C THR A 464 0.31 10.92 -14.63
N PHE A 465 -1.03 10.92 -14.59
CA PHE A 465 -1.78 10.86 -13.34
C PHE A 465 -1.44 9.61 -12.52
N GLU A 466 -1.31 8.46 -13.18
CA GLU A 466 -0.91 7.19 -12.55
C GLU A 466 0.48 7.27 -11.91
N ASN A 467 1.47 7.85 -12.62
CA ASN A 467 2.83 8.05 -12.10
C ASN A 467 2.89 9.01 -10.90
N LEU A 468 1.91 9.91 -10.79
CA LEU A 468 1.79 10.85 -9.68
C LEU A 468 1.02 10.28 -8.48
N SER A 469 0.39 9.11 -8.61
CA SER A 469 -0.54 8.58 -7.62
C SER A 469 0.05 7.44 -6.78
N LEU A 470 1.22 7.67 -6.18
CA LEU A 470 1.93 6.71 -5.32
C LEU A 470 1.78 7.08 -3.85
N GLY A 471 1.35 6.13 -3.01
CA GLY A 471 1.28 6.32 -1.55
C GLY A 471 -0.05 6.87 -1.05
N GLY A 472 -1.13 6.74 -1.82
CA GLY A 472 -2.48 7.17 -1.43
C GLY A 472 -2.69 8.68 -1.42
N TYR A 473 -1.97 9.41 -2.28
CA TYR A 473 -2.14 10.84 -2.57
C TYR A 473 -1.53 11.13 -3.95
N VAL A 474 -1.79 12.31 -4.52
CA VAL A 474 -1.17 12.74 -5.78
C VAL A 474 -0.01 13.68 -5.47
N VAL A 475 1.17 13.37 -6.00
CA VAL A 475 2.36 14.23 -5.90
C VAL A 475 2.40 15.24 -7.04
N ASP A 476 3.07 16.37 -6.83
CA ASP A 476 3.41 17.34 -7.87
C ASP A 476 4.32 16.71 -8.94
N CYS A 477 5.32 15.95 -8.50
CA CYS A 477 6.26 15.26 -9.36
C CYS A 477 6.92 14.07 -8.63
N PRO A 478 7.17 12.93 -9.30
CA PRO A 478 7.64 11.72 -8.61
C PRO A 478 9.17 11.68 -8.43
N GLN A 479 9.91 12.53 -9.13
CA GLN A 479 11.36 12.50 -9.22
C GLN A 479 12.06 13.35 -8.15
N ARG A 480 11.64 14.61 -7.93
CA ARG A 480 12.42 15.58 -7.15
C ARG A 480 11.80 16.05 -5.84
N GLU A 481 10.48 16.26 -5.79
CA GLU A 481 9.78 16.87 -4.66
C GLU A 481 8.86 15.88 -3.96
N ARG A 482 8.04 15.13 -4.70
CA ARG A 482 7.17 14.06 -4.17
C ARG A 482 6.17 14.57 -3.12
N PHE A 483 5.72 15.82 -3.22
CA PHE A 483 4.83 16.44 -2.22
C PHE A 483 3.40 16.54 -2.73
N GLY A 484 2.44 16.43 -1.80
CA GLY A 484 1.02 16.57 -2.08
C GLY A 484 0.59 18.02 -2.12
N TYR A 485 1.06 18.79 -3.10
CA TYR A 485 0.70 20.19 -3.24
C TYR A 485 -0.82 20.34 -3.45
N GLY A 486 -1.47 21.15 -2.62
CA GLY A 486 -2.92 21.29 -2.63
C GLY A 486 -3.50 21.89 -3.92
N GLY A 487 -2.73 22.73 -4.62
CA GLY A 487 -3.13 23.30 -5.90
C GLY A 487 -3.23 22.21 -6.99
N ASP A 488 -2.16 21.44 -7.14
CA ASP A 488 -2.05 20.32 -8.09
C ASP A 488 -3.08 19.23 -7.78
N ALA A 489 -3.23 18.90 -6.49
CA ALA A 489 -4.24 17.99 -5.98
C ALA A 489 -5.67 18.36 -6.41
N HIS A 490 -6.01 19.64 -6.23
CA HIS A 490 -7.35 20.14 -6.55
C HIS A 490 -7.55 20.20 -8.07
N ALA A 491 -6.59 20.75 -8.80
CA ALA A 491 -6.67 20.92 -10.26
C ALA A 491 -6.78 19.58 -11.01
N THR A 492 -6.21 18.51 -10.46
CA THR A 492 -6.24 17.16 -11.07
C THR A 492 -7.35 16.26 -10.51
N SER A 493 -8.13 16.75 -9.54
CA SER A 493 -9.14 15.92 -8.86
C SER A 493 -10.21 15.37 -9.80
N GLU A 494 -10.73 16.21 -10.71
CA GLU A 494 -11.70 15.78 -11.72
C GLU A 494 -11.07 14.79 -12.71
N THR A 495 -9.80 14.98 -13.09
CA THR A 495 -9.08 14.02 -13.95
C THR A 495 -9.06 12.64 -13.29
N GLY A 496 -8.76 12.57 -11.99
CA GLY A 496 -8.82 11.34 -11.22
C GLY A 496 -10.22 10.74 -11.18
N MET A 497 -11.24 11.53 -10.78
CA MET A 497 -12.61 11.05 -10.59
C MET A 497 -13.31 10.63 -11.90
N PHE A 498 -13.02 11.27 -13.03
CA PHE A 498 -13.59 10.88 -14.32
C PHE A 498 -12.98 9.59 -14.88
N ASN A 499 -11.72 9.30 -14.56
CA ASN A 499 -11.01 8.15 -15.14
C ASN A 499 -10.94 6.93 -14.24
N TYR A 500 -11.02 7.11 -12.92
CA TYR A 500 -10.74 6.05 -11.95
C TYR A 500 -11.75 6.03 -10.79
N LYS A 501 -11.89 4.87 -10.14
CA LYS A 501 -12.71 4.70 -8.93
C LYS A 501 -11.97 5.25 -7.71
N MET A 502 -12.05 6.57 -7.51
CA MET A 502 -11.23 7.29 -6.53
C MET A 502 -11.86 7.49 -5.15
N GLY A 503 -12.98 6.82 -4.84
CA GLY A 503 -13.74 7.05 -3.60
C GLY A 503 -12.93 6.83 -2.32
N ALA A 504 -12.24 5.69 -2.22
CA ALA A 504 -11.36 5.38 -1.09
C ALA A 504 -10.13 6.31 -1.04
N PHE A 505 -9.51 6.54 -2.21
CA PHE A 505 -8.35 7.41 -2.36
C PHE A 505 -8.59 8.83 -1.85
N TYR A 506 -9.64 9.51 -2.34
CA TYR A 506 -9.95 10.86 -1.89
C TYR A 506 -10.50 10.90 -0.47
N THR A 507 -11.18 9.86 0.01
CA THR A 507 -11.61 9.78 1.43
C THR A 507 -10.39 9.81 2.36
N LYS A 508 -9.38 8.98 2.06
CA LYS A 508 -8.11 8.97 2.81
C LYS A 508 -7.38 10.30 2.67
N TRP A 509 -7.26 10.84 1.45
CA TRP A 509 -6.49 12.06 1.26
C TRP A 509 -7.13 13.29 1.93
N LEU A 510 -8.46 13.37 1.95
CA LEU A 510 -9.18 14.39 2.71
C LEU A 510 -8.96 14.25 4.22
N GLU A 511 -8.68 13.05 4.73
CA GLU A 511 -8.28 12.88 6.13
C GLU A 511 -6.89 13.44 6.41
N ASP A 512 -5.94 13.24 5.49
CA ASP A 512 -4.61 13.83 5.63
C ASP A 512 -4.69 15.37 5.62
N TRP A 513 -5.57 15.96 4.79
CA TRP A 513 -5.83 17.42 4.82
C TRP A 513 -6.42 17.90 6.14
N ARG A 514 -7.27 17.09 6.80
CA ARG A 514 -7.79 17.42 8.14
C ARG A 514 -6.70 17.37 9.21
N ASP A 515 -5.75 16.45 9.09
CA ASP A 515 -4.65 16.31 10.06
C ASP A 515 -3.73 17.53 10.09
N VAL A 516 -3.58 18.22 8.96
CA VAL A 516 -2.72 19.40 8.78
C VAL A 516 -3.51 20.72 8.72
N GLN A 517 -4.83 20.70 8.91
CA GLN A 517 -5.61 21.93 8.85
C GLN A 517 -5.18 22.91 9.95
N GLY A 518 -4.87 24.15 9.55
CA GLY A 518 -4.42 25.21 10.46
C GLY A 518 -2.92 25.23 10.73
N THR A 519 -2.12 24.33 10.11
CA THR A 519 -0.66 24.45 10.11
C THR A 519 -0.19 25.45 9.04
N GLU A 520 0.98 26.06 9.23
CA GLU A 520 1.59 26.89 8.19
C GLU A 520 1.99 26.04 6.97
N PRO A 521 1.84 26.55 5.74
CA PRO A 521 2.28 25.86 4.53
C PRO A 521 3.80 25.73 4.50
N MET A 522 4.28 24.61 3.95
CA MET A 522 5.71 24.29 3.86
C MET A 522 6.52 25.33 3.07
N THR A 523 5.89 26.01 2.11
CA THR A 523 6.49 27.09 1.31
C THR A 523 6.49 28.45 2.01
N GLY A 524 6.07 28.52 3.27
CA GLY A 524 5.89 29.77 4.00
C GLY A 524 4.63 30.56 3.59
N ASN A 525 4.37 31.67 4.27
CA ASN A 525 3.21 32.52 3.97
C ASN A 525 3.39 33.22 2.61
N MET A 526 2.86 32.64 1.54
CA MET A 526 2.92 33.23 0.19
C MET A 526 2.16 34.57 0.06
N ASN A 527 1.33 34.92 1.04
CA ASN A 527 0.65 36.22 1.12
C ASN A 527 1.42 37.25 1.97
N ASP A 528 2.54 36.86 2.57
CA ASP A 528 3.47 37.83 3.14
C ASP A 528 4.17 38.58 2.01
N THR A 529 3.75 39.84 1.81
CA THR A 529 4.35 40.73 0.80
C THR A 529 5.85 40.95 0.98
N ALA A 530 6.41 40.64 2.16
CA ALA A 530 7.86 40.67 2.40
C ALA A 530 8.59 39.46 1.77
N TRP A 531 7.89 38.34 1.55
CA TRP A 531 8.42 37.15 0.89
C TRP A 531 8.45 37.30 -0.63
N ALA A 532 7.47 38.00 -1.22
CA ALA A 532 7.40 38.29 -2.66
C ALA A 532 8.52 39.23 -3.19
N ARG A 533 9.40 39.73 -2.31
CA ARG A 533 10.51 40.63 -2.65
C ARG A 533 11.90 40.13 -2.19
N LYS A 534 11.99 38.88 -1.74
CA LYS A 534 13.27 38.15 -1.63
C LYS A 534 13.39 37.22 -2.84
#